data_AF-A0A835QKQ5-F1
#
_entry.id   AF-A0A835QKQ5-F1
#
_cell.length_a   1.000
_cell.length_b   1.000
_cell.length_c   1.000
_cell.angle_alpha   90.00
_cell.angle_beta   90.00
_cell.angle_gamma   90.00
#
_symmetry.space_group_name_H-M   'P 1'
#
loop_
_entity.id
_entity.type
_entity.pdbx_description
1 polymer ?
#
loop_
_entity_poly.entity_id
_entity_poly.type
_entity_poly.pdbx_seq_one_letter_code
_entity_poly.pdbx_strand_id
1 'polypeptide(L)'
;MVNFGKRLIADQLPEWKGYYINYKLMKKRVKQYVEQTEQGKDKHKVLKEFSRILDDQIEMVVLFLIEEQGILASRIQALREKHTVLLEQPDISLLYELREAYRAVGHDLLKLLRFLDTNATGIRKILKKFDKRMGYTFTNYYVTTRSNHPYSQLQQVFKHVGIGAVVGALSRNLSSLQECRGSYISIYDDPSIPLKDPVIDLINASVDKLTHSTGFLQFLGQCALIIQDDTPSGEKDQNDGRYHFMSLLLNLANTFLYMVNTYIIVPTADDYSLSLGAASTVCGVIIGSMAVAQVFSSVYFSAWSNRSYFKPLVFSSVVLLIGNILYALAYDVNSLAMLLIGRLLCGLGSARAVNRRYISDCVPLVIRMKASAGFVSASALGMAFGPALAGLLQIKFKIFDITFNQTTLPGWFMALAWLIYLLWLWFTFEEPCDIIEVNHPSKYLYRWE
;
A
#
# COMPACT_ATOMS: atom_id res chain seq x y z
N MET A 1 -1.08 30.49 22.19
CA MET A 1 -1.81 29.21 21.97
C MET A 1 -2.53 28.72 23.24
N VAL A 2 -3.35 29.57 23.91
CA VAL A 2 -3.91 29.31 25.26
C VAL A 2 -5.38 28.82 25.25
N ASN A 3 -6.11 28.93 24.13
CA ASN A 3 -7.58 28.76 24.10
C ASN A 3 -8.11 27.40 23.67
N PHE A 4 -7.27 26.42 23.32
CA PHE A 4 -7.76 25.15 22.76
C PHE A 4 -8.62 24.33 23.74
N GLY A 5 -8.25 24.27 25.02
CA GLY A 5 -9.04 23.54 26.02
C GLY A 5 -10.43 24.16 26.26
N LYS A 6 -10.54 25.49 26.17
CA LYS A 6 -11.81 26.21 26.26
C LYS A 6 -12.67 25.98 25.01
N ARG A 7 -12.05 25.97 23.83
CA ARG A 7 -12.71 25.65 22.56
C ARG A 7 -13.24 24.22 22.53
N LEU A 8 -12.46 23.24 23.00
CA LEU A 8 -12.91 21.85 23.08
C LEU A 8 -14.17 21.71 23.95
N ILE A 9 -14.23 22.40 25.09
CA ILE A 9 -15.41 22.40 25.97
C ILE A 9 -16.60 23.13 25.33
N ALA A 10 -16.36 24.22 24.59
CA ALA A 10 -17.41 24.95 23.89
C ALA A 10 -17.99 24.17 22.69
N ASP A 11 -17.20 23.27 22.11
CA ASP A 11 -17.61 22.41 20.99
C ASP A 11 -18.32 21.12 21.44
N GLN A 12 -18.40 20.85 22.75
CA GLN A 12 -19.08 19.67 23.32
C GLN A 12 -20.59 19.83 23.36
N LEU A 13 -21.28 18.73 23.04
CA LEU A 13 -22.72 18.63 23.24
C LEU A 13 -23.01 18.41 24.73
N PRO A 14 -23.93 19.19 25.35
CA PRO A 14 -24.23 19.11 26.78
C PRO A 14 -24.70 17.71 27.22
N GLU A 15 -25.49 17.06 26.38
CA GLU A 15 -26.04 15.70 26.55
C GLU A 15 -24.95 14.63 26.62
N TRP A 16 -23.85 14.81 25.88
CA TRP A 16 -22.78 13.80 25.77
C TRP A 16 -21.52 14.15 26.55
N LYS A 17 -21.59 15.16 27.44
CA LYS A 17 -20.44 15.70 28.17
C LYS A 17 -19.62 14.63 28.91
N GLY A 18 -20.28 13.58 29.41
CA GLY A 18 -19.65 12.47 30.13
C GLY A 18 -18.80 11.55 29.26
N TYR A 19 -19.03 11.52 27.95
CA TYR A 19 -18.39 10.60 27.01
C TYR A 19 -17.25 11.22 26.20
N TYR A 20 -16.97 12.52 26.41
CA TYR A 20 -15.82 13.18 25.81
C TYR A 20 -14.55 12.92 26.59
N ILE A 21 -13.42 12.81 25.88
CA ILE A 21 -12.10 12.72 26.50
C ILE A 21 -11.88 13.87 27.49
N ASN A 22 -11.54 13.53 28.73
CA ASN A 22 -11.31 14.52 29.78
C ASN A 22 -9.94 15.21 29.61
N TYR A 23 -9.85 16.13 28.66
CA TYR A 23 -8.61 16.80 28.29
C TYR A 23 -7.98 17.58 29.46
N LYS A 24 -8.80 18.09 30.39
CA LYS A 24 -8.32 18.79 31.59
C LYS A 24 -7.62 17.83 32.55
N LEU A 25 -8.24 16.67 32.83
CA LEU A 25 -7.65 15.59 33.62
C LEU A 25 -6.34 15.11 32.98
N MET A 26 -6.37 14.81 31.67
CA MET A 26 -5.21 14.33 30.95
C MET A 26 -4.05 15.33 31.03
N LYS A 27 -4.32 16.63 30.81
CA LYS A 27 -3.30 17.67 30.93
C LYS A 27 -2.70 17.76 32.35
N LYS A 28 -3.51 17.53 33.39
CA LYS A 28 -3.03 17.49 34.79
C LYS A 28 -2.10 16.28 35.00
N ARG A 29 -2.49 15.11 34.50
CA ARG A 29 -1.66 13.89 34.56
C ARG A 29 -0.31 14.08 33.86
N VAL A 30 -0.29 14.66 32.66
CA VAL A 30 0.97 14.95 31.95
C VAL A 30 1.90 15.83 32.78
N LYS A 31 1.38 16.85 33.50
CA LYS A 31 2.21 17.68 34.38
C LYS A 31 2.81 16.88 35.54
N GLN A 32 1.99 16.08 36.23
CA GLN A 32 2.43 15.25 37.35
C GLN A 32 3.49 14.24 36.92
N TYR A 33 3.38 13.69 35.73
CA TYR A 33 4.35 12.72 35.20
C TYR A 33 5.69 13.35 34.82
N VAL A 34 5.70 14.62 34.38
CA VAL A 34 6.95 15.38 34.19
C VAL A 34 7.67 15.56 35.52
N GLU A 35 6.96 16.05 36.55
CA GLU A 35 7.51 16.24 37.91
C GLU A 35 8.05 14.93 38.51
N GLN A 36 7.36 13.81 38.28
CA GLN A 36 7.78 12.49 38.75
C GLN A 36 9.02 11.95 38.02
N THR A 37 9.20 12.29 36.74
CA THR A 37 10.36 11.86 35.94
C THR A 37 11.59 12.66 36.30
N GLU A 38 11.44 13.95 36.66
CA GLU A 38 12.51 14.78 37.22
C GLU A 38 12.97 14.31 38.60
N GLN A 39 12.08 13.68 39.38
CA GLN A 39 12.37 13.09 40.70
C GLN A 39 12.97 11.67 40.64
N GLY A 40 13.36 11.17 39.46
CA GLY A 40 14.07 9.90 39.31
C GLY A 40 13.20 8.64 39.36
N LYS A 41 11.86 8.74 39.20
CA LYS A 41 11.02 7.55 39.03
C LYS A 41 11.29 6.86 37.69
N ASP A 42 11.06 5.54 37.68
CA ASP A 42 11.18 4.71 36.48
C ASP A 42 10.25 5.21 35.36
N LYS A 43 10.89 5.59 34.24
CA LYS A 43 10.27 6.13 33.05
C LYS A 43 9.29 5.14 32.41
N HIS A 44 9.59 3.84 32.44
CA HIS A 44 8.70 2.82 31.88
C HIS A 44 7.37 2.75 32.62
N LYS A 45 7.41 2.91 33.95
CA LYS A 45 6.21 2.93 34.79
C LYS A 45 5.31 4.13 34.45
N VAL A 46 5.90 5.30 34.23
CA VAL A 46 5.18 6.52 33.83
C VAL A 46 4.50 6.36 32.45
N LEU A 47 5.22 5.80 31.47
CA LEU A 47 4.67 5.52 30.14
C LEU A 47 3.50 4.53 30.20
N LYS A 48 3.65 3.45 30.98
CA LYS A 48 2.62 2.43 31.16
C LYS A 48 1.37 2.99 31.83
N GLU A 49 1.52 3.77 32.89
CA GLU A 49 0.39 4.40 33.58
C GLU A 49 -0.34 5.42 32.70
N PHE A 50 0.39 6.27 31.98
CA PHE A 50 -0.23 7.22 31.06
C PHE A 50 -0.96 6.52 29.91
N SER A 51 -0.36 5.45 29.36
CA SER A 51 -0.99 4.64 28.31
C SER A 51 -2.31 4.06 28.77
N ARG A 52 -2.33 3.46 29.97
CA ARG A 52 -3.54 2.88 30.54
C ARG A 52 -4.65 3.92 30.73
N ILE A 53 -4.33 5.09 31.30
CA ILE A 53 -5.34 6.15 31.48
C ILE A 53 -5.88 6.63 30.13
N LEU A 54 -5.03 6.73 29.11
CA LEU A 54 -5.47 7.13 27.77
C LEU A 54 -6.34 6.03 27.13
N ASP A 55 -5.97 4.76 27.28
CA ASP A 55 -6.77 3.61 26.85
C ASP A 55 -8.16 3.62 27.50
N ASP A 56 -8.26 3.83 28.82
CA ASP A 56 -9.53 3.93 29.54
C ASP A 56 -10.42 5.08 29.00
N GLN A 57 -9.83 6.20 28.59
CA GLN A 57 -10.57 7.32 27.98
C GLN A 57 -11.04 7.00 26.56
N ILE A 58 -10.24 6.27 25.78
CA ILE A 58 -10.61 5.85 24.43
C ILE A 58 -11.71 4.81 24.50
N GLU A 59 -11.62 3.86 25.42
CA GLU A 59 -12.65 2.85 25.65
C GLU A 59 -14.01 3.47 25.88
N MET A 60 -14.10 4.43 26.79
CA MET A 60 -15.33 5.17 27.07
C MET A 60 -15.92 5.82 25.81
N VAL A 61 -15.08 6.50 25.01
CA VAL A 61 -15.52 7.15 23.76
C VAL A 61 -16.04 6.10 22.77
N VAL A 62 -15.39 4.96 22.71
CA VAL A 62 -15.69 3.88 21.76
C VAL A 62 -16.98 3.15 22.13
N LEU A 63 -17.15 2.79 23.40
CA LEU A 63 -18.38 2.13 23.86
C LEU A 63 -19.60 3.01 23.60
N PHE A 64 -19.49 4.31 23.88
CA PHE A 64 -20.56 5.26 23.57
C PHE A 64 -20.80 5.39 22.06
N LEU A 65 -19.74 5.40 21.24
CA LEU A 65 -19.89 5.42 19.78
C LEU A 65 -20.68 4.22 19.26
N ILE A 66 -20.35 3.01 19.74
CA ILE A 66 -21.03 1.78 19.30
C ILE A 66 -22.50 1.81 19.71
N GLU A 67 -22.80 2.26 20.92
CA GLU A 67 -24.18 2.39 21.43
C GLU A 67 -25.01 3.33 20.53
N GLU A 68 -24.51 4.52 20.25
CA GLU A 68 -25.19 5.50 19.38
C GLU A 68 -25.33 5.00 17.93
N GLN A 69 -24.32 4.30 17.40
CA GLN A 69 -24.42 3.64 16.10
C GLN A 69 -25.55 2.59 16.08
N GLY A 70 -25.69 1.80 17.14
CA GLY A 70 -26.76 0.81 17.29
C GLY A 70 -28.14 1.44 17.34
N ILE A 71 -28.29 2.56 18.05
CA ILE A 71 -29.54 3.33 18.13
C ILE A 71 -29.91 3.87 16.73
N LEU A 72 -28.96 4.49 16.02
CA LEU A 72 -29.18 4.99 14.67
C LEU A 72 -29.55 3.86 13.69
N ALA A 73 -28.84 2.73 13.75
CA ALA A 73 -29.13 1.57 12.91
C ALA A 73 -30.54 1.01 13.16
N SER A 74 -30.95 0.88 14.43
CA SER A 74 -32.28 0.41 14.82
C SER A 74 -33.38 1.34 14.32
N ARG A 75 -33.16 2.66 14.42
CA ARG A 75 -34.08 3.67 13.87
C ARG A 75 -34.19 3.57 12.36
N ILE A 76 -33.08 3.43 11.63
CA ILE A 76 -33.09 3.26 10.18
C ILE A 76 -33.86 2.00 9.78
N GLN A 77 -33.69 0.89 10.52
CA GLN A 77 -34.43 -0.34 10.28
C GLN A 77 -35.94 -0.15 10.46
N ALA A 78 -36.36 0.45 11.58
CA ALA A 78 -37.78 0.72 11.83
C ALA A 78 -38.41 1.64 10.77
N LEU A 79 -37.67 2.64 10.29
CA LEU A 79 -38.13 3.50 9.19
C LEU A 79 -38.20 2.75 7.85
N ARG A 80 -37.33 1.75 7.63
CA ARG A 80 -37.39 0.92 6.43
C ARG A 80 -38.64 0.04 6.42
N GLU A 81 -39.02 -0.54 7.55
CA GLU A 81 -40.25 -1.34 7.66
C GLU A 81 -41.47 -0.48 7.32
N LYS A 82 -41.54 0.75 7.84
CA LYS A 82 -42.59 1.73 7.47
C LYS A 82 -42.56 2.09 5.98
N HIS A 83 -41.36 2.24 5.41
CA HIS A 83 -41.21 2.52 3.98
C HIS A 83 -41.75 1.37 3.11
N THR A 84 -41.50 0.11 3.49
CA THR A 84 -42.02 -1.06 2.76
C THR A 84 -43.55 -1.11 2.76
N VAL A 85 -44.20 -0.82 3.90
CA VAL A 85 -45.67 -0.76 3.99
C VAL A 85 -46.24 0.36 3.12
N LEU A 86 -45.57 1.52 3.07
CA LEU A 86 -46.00 2.65 2.23
C LEU A 86 -45.82 2.43 0.72
N LEU A 87 -44.97 1.49 0.31
CA LEU A 87 -44.88 1.06 -1.10
C LEU A 87 -46.13 0.28 -1.53
N GLU A 88 -46.80 -0.40 -0.61
CA GLU A 88 -48.04 -1.13 -0.89
C GLU A 88 -49.26 -0.20 -0.91
N GLN A 89 -49.26 0.86 -0.08
CA GLN A 89 -50.31 1.88 -0.01
C GLN A 89 -49.72 3.30 0.02
N PRO A 90 -49.66 4.00 -1.13
CA PRO A 90 -49.00 5.30 -1.20
C PRO A 90 -49.87 6.41 -0.59
N ASP A 91 -49.37 7.01 0.49
CA ASP A 91 -49.92 8.24 1.09
C ASP A 91 -48.85 9.33 1.12
N ILE A 92 -49.16 10.48 0.51
CA ILE A 92 -48.26 11.62 0.36
C ILE A 92 -47.90 12.25 1.73
N SER A 93 -48.82 12.29 2.70
CA SER A 93 -48.56 12.85 4.02
C SER A 93 -47.58 11.96 4.79
N LEU A 94 -47.80 10.64 4.75
CA LEU A 94 -46.94 9.67 5.42
C LEU A 94 -45.54 9.58 4.78
N LEU A 95 -45.42 9.81 3.47
CA LEU A 95 -44.13 9.93 2.79
C LEU A 95 -43.34 11.16 3.25
N TYR A 96 -44.01 12.29 3.48
CA TYR A 96 -43.36 13.49 4.02
C TYR A 96 -42.87 13.26 5.45
N GLU A 97 -43.72 12.69 6.33
CA GLU A 97 -43.34 12.34 7.70
C GLU A 97 -42.16 11.35 7.75
N LEU A 98 -42.17 10.35 6.87
CA LEU A 98 -41.09 9.37 6.76
C LEU A 98 -39.77 10.04 6.33
N ARG A 99 -39.83 10.97 5.37
CA ARG A 99 -38.65 11.73 4.94
C ARG A 99 -38.09 12.59 6.06
N GLU A 100 -38.93 13.33 6.78
CA GLU A 100 -38.50 14.12 7.94
C GLU A 100 -37.91 13.23 9.05
N ALA A 101 -38.46 12.03 9.25
CA ALA A 101 -37.91 11.07 10.19
C ALA A 101 -36.50 10.58 9.78
N TYR A 102 -36.26 10.32 8.49
CA TYR A 102 -34.91 10.01 7.99
C TYR A 102 -33.97 11.21 8.11
N ARG A 103 -34.44 12.44 7.85
CA ARG A 103 -33.63 13.66 8.07
C ARG A 103 -33.25 13.83 9.54
N ALA A 104 -34.15 13.56 10.47
CA ALA A 104 -33.86 13.59 11.90
C ALA A 104 -32.74 12.60 12.27
N VAL A 105 -32.77 11.38 11.72
CA VAL A 105 -31.66 10.42 11.87
C VAL A 105 -30.36 10.97 11.30
N GLY A 106 -30.41 11.65 10.14
CA GLY A 106 -29.24 12.31 9.56
C GLY A 106 -28.67 13.42 10.43
N HIS A 107 -29.51 14.22 11.09
CA HIS A 107 -29.06 15.23 12.03
C HIS A 107 -28.40 14.63 13.28
N ASP A 108 -28.93 13.52 13.80
CA ASP A 108 -28.31 12.82 14.93
C ASP A 108 -26.97 12.17 14.53
N LEU A 109 -26.88 11.65 13.31
CA LEU A 109 -25.61 11.18 12.74
C LEU A 109 -24.57 12.31 12.62
N LEU A 110 -24.98 13.52 12.22
CA LEU A 110 -24.11 14.69 12.19
C LEU A 110 -23.59 15.08 13.59
N LYS A 111 -24.42 14.97 14.62
CA LYS A 111 -23.98 15.14 16.02
C LYS A 111 -22.91 14.11 16.37
N LEU A 112 -23.13 12.84 16.02
CA LEU A 112 -22.18 11.75 16.29
C LEU A 112 -20.84 11.94 15.56
N LEU A 113 -20.87 12.38 14.30
CA LEU A 113 -19.67 12.74 13.54
C LEU A 113 -18.89 13.89 14.20
N ARG A 114 -19.59 14.92 14.69
CA ARG A 114 -18.96 16.03 15.44
C ARG A 114 -18.35 15.57 16.77
N PHE A 115 -19.01 14.66 17.48
CA PHE A 115 -18.50 14.05 18.69
C PHE A 115 -17.17 13.35 18.43
N LEU A 116 -17.10 12.55 17.38
CA LEU A 116 -15.86 11.85 17.00
C LEU A 116 -14.74 12.79 16.57
N ASP A 117 -15.03 13.82 15.76
CA ASP A 117 -14.03 14.83 15.37
C ASP A 117 -13.40 15.49 16.61
N THR A 118 -14.25 15.85 17.59
CA THR A 118 -13.83 16.48 18.84
C THR A 118 -12.94 15.57 19.67
N ASN A 119 -13.33 14.29 19.84
CA ASN A 119 -12.56 13.30 20.60
C ASN A 119 -11.25 12.92 19.91
N ALA A 120 -11.29 12.65 18.61
CA ALA A 120 -10.10 12.35 17.81
C ALA A 120 -9.08 13.49 17.86
N THR A 121 -9.56 14.75 17.78
CA THR A 121 -8.70 15.94 17.93
C THR A 121 -8.14 16.05 19.36
N GLY A 122 -8.95 15.80 20.39
CA GLY A 122 -8.54 15.79 21.79
C GLY A 122 -7.41 14.79 22.06
N ILE A 123 -7.57 13.54 21.60
CA ILE A 123 -6.58 12.46 21.69
C ILE A 123 -5.27 12.86 20.99
N ARG A 124 -5.35 13.35 19.74
CA ARG A 124 -4.15 13.80 19.01
C ARG A 124 -3.38 14.90 19.75
N LYS A 125 -4.09 15.89 20.31
CA LYS A 125 -3.43 17.01 20.99
C LYS A 125 -2.84 16.63 22.34
N ILE A 126 -3.42 15.66 23.06
CA ILE A 126 -2.84 15.20 24.31
C ILE A 126 -1.57 14.38 24.05
N LEU A 127 -1.58 13.52 23.04
CA LEU A 127 -0.42 12.76 22.58
C LEU A 127 0.74 13.70 22.20
N LYS A 128 0.49 14.68 21.31
CA LYS A 128 1.49 15.71 20.97
C LYS A 128 1.99 16.53 22.17
N LYS A 129 1.13 16.76 23.17
CA LYS A 129 1.51 17.48 24.39
C LYS A 129 2.41 16.64 25.30
N PHE A 130 2.18 15.33 25.33
CA PHE A 130 2.99 14.39 26.09
C PHE A 130 4.41 14.36 25.51
N ASP A 131 4.56 14.13 24.21
CA ASP A 131 5.86 14.10 23.52
C ASP A 131 6.65 15.38 23.74
N LYS A 132 6.01 16.54 23.53
CA LYS A 132 6.67 17.85 23.70
C LYS A 132 7.18 18.09 25.13
N ARG A 133 6.55 17.50 26.14
CA ARG A 133 6.93 17.70 27.55
C ARG A 133 7.92 16.68 28.06
N MET A 134 7.88 15.47 27.51
CA MET A 134 8.73 14.37 27.95
C MET A 134 9.98 14.21 27.07
N GLY A 135 10.03 14.84 25.89
CA GLY A 135 11.17 14.75 24.97
C GLY A 135 11.26 13.42 24.23
N TYR A 136 10.19 12.63 24.19
CA TYR A 136 10.15 11.28 23.61
C TYR A 136 9.15 11.17 22.46
N THR A 137 9.34 10.16 21.60
CA THR A 137 8.41 9.73 20.54
C THR A 137 7.30 8.80 21.07
N PHE A 138 6.73 9.10 22.24
CA PHE A 138 5.70 8.25 22.87
C PHE A 138 4.46 8.12 22.00
N THR A 139 4.03 9.20 21.35
CA THR A 139 2.88 9.13 20.44
C THR A 139 3.07 8.08 19.37
N ASN A 140 4.27 7.95 18.80
CA ASN A 140 4.52 6.98 17.75
C ASN A 140 4.34 5.56 18.29
N TYR A 141 5.03 5.22 19.38
CA TYR A 141 4.93 3.92 20.04
C TYR A 141 3.49 3.58 20.44
N TYR A 142 2.81 4.50 21.12
CA TYR A 142 1.46 4.29 21.61
C TYR A 142 0.49 3.99 20.45
N VAL A 143 0.60 4.77 19.39
CA VAL A 143 -0.30 4.70 18.26
C VAL A 143 -0.04 3.46 17.40
N THR A 144 1.21 3.07 17.13
CA THR A 144 1.52 1.90 16.28
C THR A 144 1.22 0.57 16.96
N THR A 145 1.53 0.46 18.25
CA THR A 145 1.18 -0.74 19.04
C THR A 145 -0.32 -0.99 19.06
N ARG A 146 -1.12 0.09 19.00
CA ARG A 146 -2.59 0.03 19.04
C ARG A 146 -3.21 0.07 17.65
N SER A 147 -2.56 0.58 16.61
CA SER A 147 -3.12 0.54 15.25
C SER A 147 -3.11 -0.86 14.65
N ASN A 148 -2.17 -1.71 15.09
CA ASN A 148 -1.93 -3.04 14.52
C ASN A 148 -2.50 -4.18 15.37
N HIS A 149 -2.98 -3.89 16.58
CA HIS A 149 -3.54 -4.92 17.47
C HIS A 149 -5.03 -5.17 17.17
N PRO A 150 -5.48 -6.44 17.07
CA PRO A 150 -6.85 -6.79 16.66
C PRO A 150 -7.93 -6.30 17.63
N TYR A 151 -7.61 -6.18 18.92
CA TYR A 151 -8.54 -5.73 19.96
C TYR A 151 -8.43 -4.25 20.32
N SER A 152 -7.70 -3.47 19.52
CA SER A 152 -7.49 -2.07 19.84
C SER A 152 -8.70 -1.20 19.51
N GLN A 153 -9.27 -0.60 20.54
CA GLN A 153 -10.39 0.33 20.46
C GLN A 153 -10.02 1.65 19.76
N LEU A 154 -8.73 1.98 19.70
CA LEU A 154 -8.22 3.15 18.99
C LEU A 154 -8.63 3.16 17.52
N GLN A 155 -8.77 1.98 16.90
CA GLN A 155 -9.16 1.86 15.50
C GLN A 155 -10.60 2.32 15.26
N GLN A 156 -11.50 2.15 16.23
CA GLN A 156 -12.92 2.48 16.06
C GLN A 156 -13.13 4.00 16.03
N VAL A 157 -12.41 4.74 16.87
CA VAL A 157 -12.45 6.21 16.87
C VAL A 157 -11.87 6.80 15.59
N PHE A 158 -10.87 6.15 14.97
CA PHE A 158 -10.09 6.75 13.87
C PHE A 158 -10.38 6.21 12.47
N LYS A 159 -10.80 4.96 12.33
CA LYS A 159 -11.23 4.39 11.03
C LYS A 159 -12.74 4.55 10.82
N HIS A 160 -13.45 5.07 11.82
CA HIS A 160 -14.90 5.30 11.77
C HIS A 160 -15.67 4.05 11.33
N VAL A 161 -15.22 2.89 11.83
CA VAL A 161 -15.77 1.59 11.47
C VAL A 161 -17.27 1.57 11.80
N GLY A 162 -18.09 1.13 10.84
CA GLY A 162 -19.55 1.11 10.98
C GLY A 162 -20.27 2.40 10.56
N ILE A 163 -19.64 3.58 10.66
CA ILE A 163 -20.29 4.86 10.29
C ILE A 163 -20.59 4.92 8.81
N GLY A 164 -19.66 4.48 7.96
CA GLY A 164 -19.86 4.44 6.51
C GLY A 164 -21.07 3.58 6.10
N ALA A 165 -21.36 2.51 6.86
CA ALA A 165 -22.52 1.66 6.62
C ALA A 165 -23.83 2.37 6.99
N VAL A 166 -23.85 3.09 8.12
CA VAL A 166 -25.01 3.91 8.55
C VAL A 166 -25.25 5.06 7.56
N VAL A 167 -24.19 5.75 7.13
CA VAL A 167 -24.25 6.80 6.09
C VAL A 167 -24.81 6.22 4.80
N GLY A 168 -24.26 5.11 4.30
CA GLY A 168 -24.71 4.49 3.06
C GLY A 168 -26.16 4.01 3.12
N ALA A 169 -26.59 3.42 4.25
CA ALA A 169 -27.97 3.01 4.46
C ALA A 169 -28.93 4.20 4.46
N LEU A 170 -28.56 5.29 5.15
CA LEU A 170 -29.36 6.51 5.21
C LEU A 170 -29.45 7.21 3.85
N SER A 171 -28.32 7.42 3.17
CA SER A 171 -28.26 8.05 1.85
C SER A 171 -29.08 7.29 0.81
N ARG A 172 -29.00 5.95 0.80
CA ARG A 172 -29.79 5.11 -0.11
C ARG A 172 -31.29 5.19 0.15
N ASN A 173 -31.72 5.18 1.42
CA ASN A 173 -33.14 5.25 1.76
C ASN A 173 -33.72 6.65 1.44
N LEU A 174 -32.96 7.73 1.70
CA LEU A 174 -33.36 9.09 1.34
C LEU A 174 -33.44 9.28 -0.19
N SER A 175 -32.51 8.68 -0.96
CA SER A 175 -32.56 8.75 -2.42
C SER A 175 -33.76 7.98 -3.00
N SER A 176 -34.09 6.81 -2.46
CA SER A 176 -35.27 6.04 -2.92
C SER A 176 -36.59 6.77 -2.69
N LEU A 177 -36.72 7.49 -1.57
CA LEU A 177 -37.91 8.32 -1.30
C LEU A 177 -38.05 9.49 -2.27
N GLN A 178 -36.94 9.92 -2.87
CA GLN A 178 -36.92 11.02 -3.81
C GLN A 178 -37.37 10.61 -5.22
N GLU A 179 -37.08 9.38 -5.64
CA GLU A 179 -37.53 8.81 -6.93
C GLU A 179 -39.07 8.65 -6.96
N CYS A 180 -39.70 8.27 -5.84
CA CYS A 180 -41.16 8.18 -5.72
C CYS A 180 -41.89 9.52 -5.90
N ARG A 181 -41.21 10.65 -5.67
CA ARG A 181 -41.78 12.01 -5.85
C ARG A 181 -41.93 12.39 -7.33
N GLY A 182 -41.15 11.79 -8.22
CA GLY A 182 -41.15 12.08 -9.66
C GLY A 182 -42.43 11.68 -10.40
N SER A 183 -43.30 10.87 -9.79
CA SER A 183 -44.53 10.39 -10.43
C SER A 183 -45.80 11.16 -10.05
N TYR A 184 -45.79 12.00 -9.00
CA TYR A 184 -47.03 12.52 -8.41
C TYR A 184 -47.08 14.04 -8.13
N ILE A 185 -46.04 14.81 -8.48
CA ILE A 185 -46.05 16.28 -8.32
C ILE A 185 -45.79 16.93 -9.67
N SER A 186 -46.70 17.82 -10.08
CA SER A 186 -46.54 18.64 -11.28
C SER A 186 -45.26 19.47 -11.17
N ILE A 187 -44.43 19.39 -12.21
CA ILE A 187 -43.14 20.07 -12.34
C ILE A 187 -43.25 21.61 -12.37
N TYR A 188 -44.47 22.15 -12.37
CA TYR A 188 -44.78 23.58 -12.46
C TYR A 188 -45.07 24.26 -11.11
N ASP A 189 -45.15 23.51 -10.01
CA ASP A 189 -45.61 24.07 -8.73
C ASP A 189 -44.48 24.61 -7.81
N ASP A 190 -43.20 24.33 -8.06
CA ASP A 190 -42.09 24.92 -7.29
C ASP A 190 -40.75 24.96 -8.07
N PRO A 191 -40.24 26.13 -8.52
CA PRO A 191 -39.11 26.19 -9.46
C PRO A 191 -37.72 26.05 -8.84
N SER A 192 -37.57 25.76 -7.54
CA SER A 192 -36.28 26.03 -6.86
C SER A 192 -35.78 25.03 -5.83
N ILE A 193 -36.19 23.75 -5.87
CA ILE A 193 -35.66 22.74 -4.93
C ILE A 193 -34.50 21.95 -5.57
N PRO A 194 -33.25 22.05 -5.06
CA PRO A 194 -32.15 21.21 -5.55
C PRO A 194 -32.50 19.73 -5.35
N LEU A 195 -32.31 18.94 -6.41
CA LEU A 195 -32.57 17.50 -6.52
C LEU A 195 -31.70 16.61 -5.61
N LYS A 196 -31.08 17.13 -4.55
CA LYS A 196 -30.38 16.34 -3.52
C LYS A 196 -30.77 16.85 -2.14
N ASP A 197 -31.08 15.93 -1.23
CA ASP A 197 -31.43 16.31 0.13
C ASP A 197 -30.21 16.97 0.82
N PRO A 198 -30.31 18.20 1.34
CA PRO A 198 -29.16 18.96 1.86
C PRO A 198 -28.48 18.27 3.04
N VAL A 199 -29.21 17.39 3.75
CA VAL A 199 -28.67 16.59 4.85
C VAL A 199 -27.61 15.60 4.34
N ILE A 200 -27.77 15.05 3.14
CA ILE A 200 -26.80 14.11 2.53
C ILE A 200 -25.49 14.85 2.24
N ASP A 201 -25.56 16.05 1.68
CA ASP A 201 -24.38 16.85 1.37
C ASP A 201 -23.65 17.28 2.66
N LEU A 202 -24.39 17.62 3.72
CA LEU A 202 -23.81 17.92 5.03
C LEU A 202 -23.13 16.69 5.66
N ILE A 203 -23.71 15.50 5.52
CA ILE A 203 -23.13 14.25 6.00
C ILE A 203 -21.84 13.94 5.23
N ASN A 204 -21.87 14.01 3.90
CA ASN A 204 -20.69 13.78 3.07
C ASN A 204 -19.58 14.78 3.39
N ALA A 205 -19.90 16.07 3.49
CA ALA A 205 -18.93 17.10 3.88
C ALA A 205 -18.36 16.85 5.30
N SER A 206 -19.17 16.34 6.23
CA SER A 206 -18.73 16.02 7.59
C SER A 206 -17.87 14.75 7.63
N VAL A 207 -18.17 13.74 6.83
CA VAL A 207 -17.37 12.51 6.66
C VAL A 207 -16.05 12.82 5.96
N ASP A 208 -16.07 13.64 4.91
CA ASP A 208 -14.88 14.11 4.21
C ASP A 208 -14.01 14.96 5.14
N LYS A 209 -14.63 15.90 5.86
CA LYS A 209 -13.94 16.66 6.89
C LYS A 209 -13.37 15.72 7.94
N LEU A 210 -14.09 14.71 8.40
CA LEU A 210 -13.57 13.77 9.40
C LEU A 210 -12.37 12.99 8.84
N THR A 211 -12.44 12.54 7.60
CA THR A 211 -11.35 11.83 6.89
C THR A 211 -10.10 12.73 6.69
N HIS A 212 -10.28 14.01 6.37
CA HIS A 212 -9.18 14.95 6.12
C HIS A 212 -8.69 15.69 7.38
N SER A 213 -9.58 16.06 8.31
CA SER A 213 -9.26 16.71 9.60
C SER A 213 -8.72 15.72 10.62
N THR A 214 -9.06 14.44 10.47
CA THR A 214 -8.20 13.33 10.89
C THR A 214 -6.99 13.19 9.97
N GLY A 215 -6.23 14.28 9.84
CA GLY A 215 -4.78 14.25 9.69
C GLY A 215 -4.07 13.46 10.80
N PHE A 216 -4.80 12.67 11.61
CA PHE A 216 -4.33 11.53 12.37
C PHE A 216 -4.04 10.31 11.50
N LEU A 217 -4.72 10.03 10.38
CA LEU A 217 -4.30 8.98 9.43
C LEU A 217 -3.01 9.38 8.70
N GLN A 218 -2.91 10.64 8.30
CA GLN A 218 -1.66 11.21 7.78
C GLN A 218 -0.57 11.29 8.86
N PHE A 219 -0.94 11.61 10.11
CA PHE A 219 -0.01 11.61 11.25
C PHE A 219 0.34 10.20 11.73
N LEU A 220 -0.55 9.20 11.64
CA LEU A 220 -0.33 7.76 11.80
C LEU A 220 0.65 7.28 10.75
N GLY A 221 0.41 7.70 9.50
CA GLY A 221 1.35 7.53 8.39
C GLY A 221 2.70 8.13 8.75
N GLN A 222 2.76 9.38 9.20
CA GLN A 222 4.01 9.99 9.66
C GLN A 222 4.64 9.27 10.85
N CYS A 223 3.88 8.83 11.85
CA CYS A 223 4.39 8.08 13.02
C CYS A 223 4.92 6.69 12.62
N ALA A 224 4.26 6.02 11.68
CA ALA A 224 4.73 4.76 11.08
C ALA A 224 5.97 4.97 10.19
N LEU A 225 6.12 6.15 9.61
CA LEU A 225 7.34 6.56 8.88
C LEU A 225 8.48 6.95 9.83
N ILE A 226 8.21 7.65 10.95
CA ILE A 226 9.22 8.16 11.91
C ILE A 226 9.85 7.06 12.77
N ILE A 227 9.16 5.93 13.02
CA ILE A 227 9.77 4.76 13.70
C ILE A 227 10.94 4.16 12.89
N GLN A 228 11.05 4.44 11.59
CA GLN A 228 12.23 4.01 10.83
C GLN A 228 13.48 4.85 11.09
N ASP A 229 13.34 6.09 11.58
CA ASP A 229 14.49 6.99 11.76
C ASP A 229 14.95 7.14 13.23
N ASP A 230 14.05 7.03 14.22
CA ASP A 230 14.40 7.31 15.63
C ASP A 230 13.86 6.25 16.62
N THR A 231 14.58 5.13 16.77
CA THR A 231 14.49 4.28 17.97
C THR A 231 15.53 4.78 18.97
N PRO A 232 15.16 5.16 20.21
CA PRO A 232 16.12 5.62 21.19
C PRO A 232 17.03 4.46 21.62
N SER A 233 18.32 4.70 21.46
CA SER A 233 19.46 3.92 21.93
C SER A 233 19.27 3.42 23.38
N GLY A 234 18.96 2.13 23.50
CA GLY A 234 19.22 1.34 24.69
C GLY A 234 20.19 0.24 24.29
N GLU A 235 21.39 0.26 24.85
CA GLU A 235 22.48 -0.70 24.59
C GLU A 235 22.01 -2.17 24.73
N LYS A 236 22.05 -2.90 23.61
CA LYS A 236 22.43 -4.32 23.40
C LYS A 236 21.70 -4.92 22.19
N ASP A 237 22.24 -4.73 20.99
CA ASP A 237 23.06 -5.71 20.26
C ASP A 237 23.18 -5.30 18.79
N GLN A 238 24.42 -5.33 18.29
CA GLN A 238 24.75 -5.09 16.90
C GLN A 238 24.16 -6.20 16.01
N ASN A 239 23.02 -5.95 15.36
CA ASN A 239 22.70 -6.47 14.02
C ASN A 239 21.34 -5.93 13.56
N ASP A 240 21.28 -4.64 13.21
CA ASP A 240 20.20 -4.12 12.38
C ASP A 240 20.57 -4.43 10.92
N GLY A 241 19.91 -5.45 10.35
CA GLY A 241 20.12 -5.97 9.01
C GLY A 241 20.01 -4.85 7.96
N ARG A 242 21.17 -4.45 7.44
CA ARG A 242 21.33 -3.35 6.48
C ARG A 242 20.43 -3.56 5.25
N TYR A 243 19.49 -2.65 5.05
CA TYR A 243 18.89 -2.43 3.74
C TYR A 243 19.99 -1.97 2.77
N HIS A 244 20.44 -2.86 1.89
CA HIS A 244 21.44 -2.52 0.87
C HIS A 244 20.74 -1.91 -0.35
N PHE A 245 20.70 -0.58 -0.41
CA PHE A 245 20.19 0.18 -1.55
C PHE A 245 20.80 -0.32 -2.88
N MET A 246 22.08 -0.72 -2.86
CA MET A 246 22.78 -1.17 -4.04
C MET A 246 22.28 -2.54 -4.55
N SER A 247 21.91 -3.46 -3.66
CA SER A 247 21.26 -4.73 -4.05
C SER A 247 19.87 -4.50 -4.64
N LEU A 248 19.11 -3.51 -4.15
CA LEU A 248 17.85 -3.08 -4.77
C LEU A 248 18.09 -2.46 -6.16
N LEU A 249 19.11 -1.61 -6.32
CA LEU A 249 19.44 -1.02 -7.61
C LEU A 249 19.85 -2.09 -8.64
N LEU A 250 20.66 -3.06 -8.24
CA LEU A 250 21.02 -4.23 -9.07
C LEU A 250 19.77 -5.04 -9.46
N ASN A 251 18.79 -5.16 -8.57
CA ASN A 251 17.53 -5.84 -8.84
C ASN A 251 16.67 -5.11 -9.89
N LEU A 252 16.57 -3.78 -9.76
CA LEU A 252 15.88 -2.92 -10.72
C LEU A 252 16.60 -2.91 -12.08
N ALA A 253 17.93 -2.83 -12.07
CA ALA A 253 18.77 -2.89 -13.26
C ALA A 253 18.61 -4.23 -14.00
N ASN A 254 18.57 -5.36 -13.28
CA ASN A 254 18.28 -6.67 -13.87
C ASN A 254 16.96 -6.67 -14.66
N THR A 255 15.91 -6.14 -14.02
CA THR A 255 14.57 -6.08 -14.62
C THR A 255 14.53 -5.19 -15.84
N PHE A 256 15.13 -4.00 -15.75
CA PHE A 256 15.27 -3.09 -16.88
C PHE A 256 15.99 -3.75 -18.05
N LEU A 257 17.18 -4.32 -17.78
CA LEU A 257 18.01 -4.92 -18.82
C LEU A 257 17.34 -6.14 -19.47
N TYR A 258 16.63 -6.96 -18.68
CA TYR A 258 15.82 -8.08 -19.20
C TYR A 258 14.71 -7.60 -20.12
N MET A 259 14.06 -6.48 -19.79
CA MET A 259 13.03 -5.90 -20.65
C MET A 259 13.61 -5.33 -21.94
N VAL A 260 14.74 -4.62 -21.88
CA VAL A 260 15.45 -4.20 -23.10
C VAL A 260 15.78 -5.42 -23.96
N ASN A 261 16.33 -6.49 -23.37
CA ASN A 261 16.68 -7.73 -24.07
C ASN A 261 15.50 -8.36 -24.81
N THR A 262 14.33 -8.35 -24.18
CA THR A 262 13.12 -8.96 -24.73
C THR A 262 12.63 -8.20 -25.96
N TYR A 263 12.67 -6.86 -25.91
CA TYR A 263 12.04 -6.01 -26.91
C TYR A 263 12.99 -5.44 -27.97
N ILE A 264 14.31 -5.41 -27.73
CA ILE A 264 15.31 -4.92 -28.70
C ILE A 264 15.37 -5.75 -30.00
N ILE A 265 14.84 -6.97 -29.99
CA ILE A 265 14.82 -7.83 -31.18
C ILE A 265 13.51 -7.72 -31.97
N VAL A 266 12.43 -7.25 -31.36
CA VAL A 266 11.12 -7.21 -32.02
C VAL A 266 11.15 -6.49 -33.38
N PRO A 267 11.82 -5.32 -33.54
CA PRO A 267 11.87 -4.63 -34.82
C PRO A 267 12.68 -5.34 -35.92
N THR A 268 13.60 -6.25 -35.54
CA THR A 268 14.55 -6.88 -36.46
C THR A 268 14.28 -8.37 -36.67
N ALA A 269 13.30 -8.94 -35.95
CA ALA A 269 12.99 -10.36 -35.98
C ALA A 269 12.52 -10.86 -37.37
N ASP A 270 11.77 -10.03 -38.10
CA ASP A 270 11.28 -10.37 -39.44
C ASP A 270 12.43 -10.48 -40.44
N ASP A 271 13.23 -9.41 -40.56
CA ASP A 271 14.44 -9.34 -41.39
C ASP A 271 15.42 -10.47 -41.06
N TYR A 272 15.58 -10.81 -39.78
CA TYR A 272 16.47 -11.90 -39.38
C TYR A 272 15.94 -13.26 -39.86
N SER A 273 14.64 -13.52 -39.71
CA SER A 273 14.04 -14.77 -40.21
C SER A 273 14.23 -14.93 -41.72
N LEU A 274 14.02 -13.85 -42.48
CA LEU A 274 14.19 -13.83 -43.93
C LEU A 274 15.65 -14.04 -44.34
N SER A 275 16.59 -13.43 -43.61
CA SER A 275 18.03 -13.58 -43.90
C SER A 275 18.56 -15.01 -43.69
N LEU A 276 17.90 -15.80 -42.86
CA LEU A 276 18.20 -17.23 -42.63
C LEU A 276 17.42 -18.15 -43.60
N GLY A 277 16.69 -17.60 -44.56
CA GLY A 277 15.90 -18.36 -45.53
C GLY A 277 14.58 -18.94 -44.99
N ALA A 278 14.08 -18.43 -43.86
CA ALA A 278 12.80 -18.86 -43.29
C ALA A 278 11.64 -17.95 -43.74
N ALA A 279 10.40 -18.47 -43.70
CA ALA A 279 9.21 -17.67 -43.98
C ALA A 279 8.98 -16.60 -42.89
N SER A 280 8.37 -15.47 -43.25
CA SER A 280 8.06 -14.37 -42.31
C SER A 280 7.20 -14.81 -41.12
N THR A 281 6.38 -15.87 -41.25
CA THR A 281 5.62 -16.45 -40.14
C THR A 281 6.49 -16.97 -38.99
N VAL A 282 7.76 -17.30 -39.26
CA VAL A 282 8.72 -17.76 -38.26
C VAL A 282 9.15 -16.62 -37.32
N CYS A 283 9.01 -15.35 -37.71
CA CYS A 283 9.28 -14.21 -36.84
C CYS A 283 8.42 -14.26 -35.56
N GLY A 284 7.16 -14.70 -35.67
CA GLY A 284 6.27 -14.91 -34.53
C GLY A 284 6.76 -16.01 -33.59
N VAL A 285 7.37 -17.07 -34.13
CA VAL A 285 7.98 -18.15 -33.33
C VAL A 285 9.24 -17.65 -32.62
N ILE A 286 10.06 -16.84 -33.30
CA ILE A 286 11.25 -16.23 -32.71
C ILE A 286 10.86 -15.35 -31.51
N ILE A 287 9.86 -14.49 -31.66
CA ILE A 287 9.37 -13.62 -30.58
C ILE A 287 8.70 -14.45 -29.47
N GLY A 288 7.83 -15.40 -29.83
CA GLY A 288 7.04 -16.19 -28.89
C GLY A 288 7.84 -17.22 -28.08
N SER A 289 8.89 -17.80 -28.65
CA SER A 289 9.72 -18.83 -27.99
C SER A 289 10.30 -18.34 -26.65
N MET A 290 10.74 -17.08 -26.59
CA MET A 290 11.24 -16.47 -25.36
C MET A 290 10.15 -16.37 -24.28
N ALA A 291 8.93 -15.97 -24.64
CA ALA A 291 7.81 -15.86 -23.71
C ALA A 291 7.40 -17.23 -23.15
N VAL A 292 7.40 -18.26 -23.98
CA VAL A 292 7.13 -19.65 -23.55
C VAL A 292 8.17 -20.11 -22.54
N ALA A 293 9.47 -19.95 -22.85
CA ALA A 293 10.55 -20.32 -21.93
C ALA A 293 10.50 -19.54 -20.60
N GLN A 294 10.10 -18.27 -20.64
CA GLN A 294 9.93 -17.44 -19.44
C GLN A 294 8.86 -17.97 -18.48
N VAL A 295 7.76 -18.55 -18.98
CA VAL A 295 6.73 -19.15 -18.12
C VAL A 295 7.34 -20.27 -17.26
N PHE A 296 8.10 -21.17 -17.87
CA PHE A 296 8.78 -22.25 -17.15
C PHE A 296 9.85 -21.74 -16.18
N SER A 297 10.63 -20.76 -16.62
CA SER A 297 11.64 -20.08 -15.78
C SER A 297 11.02 -19.53 -14.49
N SER A 298 9.87 -18.87 -14.59
CA SER A 298 9.24 -18.22 -13.45
C SER A 298 8.94 -19.16 -12.27
N VAL A 299 8.57 -20.41 -12.55
CA VAL A 299 8.29 -21.43 -11.53
C VAL A 299 9.59 -21.89 -10.86
N TYR A 300 10.61 -22.21 -11.66
CA TYR A 300 11.91 -22.67 -11.17
C TYR A 300 12.62 -21.61 -10.32
N PHE A 301 12.68 -20.37 -10.83
CA PHE A 301 13.30 -19.25 -10.13
C PHE A 301 12.52 -18.85 -8.88
N SER A 302 11.19 -18.96 -8.88
CA SER A 302 10.38 -18.76 -7.67
C SER A 302 10.75 -19.77 -6.58
N ALA A 303 10.90 -21.04 -6.93
CA ALA A 303 11.32 -22.07 -5.99
C ALA A 303 12.75 -21.86 -5.47
N TRP A 304 13.70 -21.51 -6.36
CA TRP A 304 15.10 -21.28 -5.99
C TRP A 304 15.28 -20.04 -5.10
N SER A 305 14.52 -18.98 -5.36
CA SER A 305 14.55 -17.74 -4.56
C SER A 305 14.14 -17.92 -3.10
N ASN A 306 13.51 -19.06 -2.72
CA ASN A 306 13.27 -19.39 -1.32
C ASN A 306 14.57 -19.58 -0.50
N ARG A 307 15.70 -19.89 -1.16
CA ARG A 307 16.96 -20.25 -0.47
C ARG A 307 18.05 -19.20 -0.63
N SER A 308 18.09 -18.50 -1.77
CA SER A 308 19.14 -17.54 -2.10
C SER A 308 18.65 -16.61 -3.20
N TYR A 309 19.05 -15.34 -3.15
CA TYR A 309 18.78 -14.35 -4.19
C TYR A 309 19.97 -14.16 -5.12
N PHE A 310 21.19 -14.29 -4.61
CA PHE A 310 22.39 -14.08 -5.41
C PHE A 310 22.57 -15.17 -6.48
N LYS A 311 22.44 -16.45 -6.10
CA LYS A 311 22.68 -17.58 -7.02
C LYS A 311 21.74 -17.60 -8.23
N PRO A 312 20.42 -17.38 -8.08
CA PRO A 312 19.53 -17.27 -9.24
C PRO A 312 19.89 -16.07 -10.15
N LEU A 313 20.24 -14.91 -9.59
CA LEU A 313 20.60 -13.73 -10.39
C LEU A 313 21.86 -13.97 -11.23
N VAL A 314 22.88 -14.60 -10.66
CA VAL A 314 24.10 -14.99 -11.39
C VAL A 314 23.77 -15.97 -12.51
N PHE A 315 23.01 -17.02 -12.22
CA PHE A 315 22.60 -18.02 -13.23
C PHE A 315 21.81 -17.36 -14.37
N SER A 316 20.85 -16.50 -14.04
CA SER A 316 20.11 -15.69 -15.00
C SER A 316 21.03 -14.92 -15.94
N SER A 317 21.99 -14.16 -15.39
CA SER A 317 22.91 -13.35 -16.20
C SER A 317 23.82 -14.18 -17.10
N VAL A 318 24.30 -15.33 -16.62
CA VAL A 318 25.12 -16.25 -17.44
C VAL A 318 24.30 -16.85 -18.59
N VAL A 319 23.08 -17.30 -18.32
CA VAL A 319 22.20 -17.87 -19.36
C VAL A 319 21.82 -16.80 -20.40
N LEU A 320 21.56 -15.56 -19.97
CA LEU A 320 21.26 -14.43 -20.86
C LEU A 320 22.47 -14.01 -21.71
N LEU A 321 23.69 -14.08 -21.15
CA LEU A 321 24.92 -13.86 -21.89
C LEU A 321 25.08 -14.90 -23.00
N ILE A 322 24.96 -16.19 -22.66
CA ILE A 322 25.08 -17.30 -23.62
C ILE A 322 23.98 -17.22 -24.68
N GLY A 323 22.73 -16.98 -24.27
CA GLY A 323 21.59 -16.88 -25.18
C GLY A 323 21.74 -15.76 -26.21
N ASN A 324 22.26 -14.60 -25.79
CA ASN A 324 22.52 -13.48 -26.69
C ASN A 324 23.69 -13.72 -27.66
N ILE A 325 24.75 -14.39 -27.19
CA ILE A 325 25.86 -14.80 -28.06
C ILE A 325 25.38 -15.80 -29.12
N LEU A 326 24.61 -16.82 -28.72
CA LEU A 326 24.03 -17.79 -29.64
C LEU A 326 23.09 -17.13 -30.66
N TYR A 327 22.27 -16.19 -30.20
CA TYR A 327 21.39 -15.42 -31.07
C TYR A 327 22.18 -14.60 -32.09
N ALA A 328 23.32 -14.00 -31.73
CA ALA A 328 24.13 -13.21 -32.65
C ALA A 328 24.88 -14.09 -33.66
N LEU A 329 25.46 -15.21 -33.20
CA LEU A 329 26.20 -16.15 -34.04
C LEU A 329 25.33 -16.96 -35.00
N ALA A 330 24.03 -17.09 -34.72
CA ALA A 330 23.11 -17.83 -35.57
C ALA A 330 23.08 -17.31 -37.04
N TYR A 331 23.38 -16.03 -37.25
CA TYR A 331 23.51 -15.42 -38.58
C TYR A 331 24.71 -15.98 -39.35
N ASP A 332 25.89 -16.00 -38.72
CA ASP A 332 27.12 -16.46 -39.38
C ASP A 332 27.12 -17.98 -39.60
N VAL A 333 26.50 -18.74 -38.70
CA VAL A 333 26.31 -20.20 -38.83
C VAL A 333 25.13 -20.54 -39.77
N ASN A 334 24.33 -19.55 -40.15
CA ASN A 334 23.11 -19.70 -40.95
C ASN A 334 22.15 -20.78 -40.41
N SER A 335 21.88 -20.75 -39.09
CA SER A 335 21.10 -21.78 -38.40
C SER A 335 19.92 -21.21 -37.62
N LEU A 336 18.71 -21.47 -38.12
CA LEU A 336 17.46 -21.12 -37.43
C LEU A 336 17.32 -21.83 -36.07
N ALA A 337 17.81 -23.07 -35.95
CA ALA A 337 17.77 -23.81 -34.70
C ALA A 337 18.63 -23.13 -33.61
N MET A 338 19.82 -22.66 -33.99
CA MET A 338 20.71 -21.93 -33.08
C MET A 338 20.08 -20.61 -32.60
N LEU A 339 19.39 -19.91 -33.50
CA LEU A 339 18.61 -18.72 -33.18
C LEU A 339 17.54 -18.99 -32.13
N LEU A 340 16.73 -20.03 -32.34
CA LEU A 340 15.65 -20.42 -31.43
C LEU A 340 16.17 -20.93 -30.09
N ILE A 341 17.28 -21.67 -30.07
CA ILE A 341 17.94 -22.08 -28.82
C ILE A 341 18.42 -20.86 -28.05
N GLY A 342 19.04 -19.88 -28.72
CA GLY A 342 19.41 -18.61 -28.12
C GLY A 342 18.22 -17.87 -27.49
N ARG A 343 17.07 -17.86 -28.17
CA ARG A 343 15.81 -17.28 -27.67
C ARG A 343 15.27 -17.99 -26.44
N LEU A 344 15.23 -19.32 -26.48
CA LEU A 344 14.76 -20.13 -25.37
C LEU A 344 15.64 -19.93 -24.14
N LEU A 345 16.96 -19.88 -24.31
CA LEU A 345 17.89 -19.56 -23.22
C LEU A 345 17.64 -18.16 -22.66
N CYS A 346 17.47 -17.14 -23.52
CA CYS A 346 17.11 -15.80 -23.08
C CYS A 346 15.81 -15.77 -22.25
N GLY A 347 14.81 -16.57 -22.60
CA GLY A 347 13.58 -16.71 -21.80
C GLY A 347 13.80 -17.49 -20.49
N LEU A 348 14.62 -18.53 -20.51
CA LEU A 348 14.98 -19.31 -19.32
C LEU A 348 15.73 -18.47 -18.28
N GLY A 349 16.48 -17.46 -18.72
CA GLY A 349 17.16 -16.50 -17.83
C GLY A 349 16.24 -15.49 -17.15
N SER A 350 14.91 -15.64 -17.14
CA SER A 350 14.00 -14.66 -16.53
C SER A 350 14.01 -14.67 -15.00
N ALA A 351 14.84 -13.83 -14.37
CA ALA A 351 14.84 -13.66 -12.92
C ALA A 351 13.70 -12.78 -12.37
N ARG A 352 12.66 -12.45 -13.15
CA ARG A 352 11.61 -11.50 -12.73
C ARG A 352 10.85 -11.94 -11.47
N ALA A 353 10.63 -13.23 -11.30
CA ALA A 353 10.01 -13.78 -10.09
C ALA A 353 10.89 -13.51 -8.86
N VAL A 354 12.21 -13.71 -9.00
CA VAL A 354 13.21 -13.42 -7.95
C VAL A 354 13.22 -11.94 -7.63
N ASN A 355 13.21 -11.06 -8.63
CA ASN A 355 13.23 -9.62 -8.46
C ASN A 355 12.03 -9.11 -7.67
N ARG A 356 10.84 -9.57 -8.03
CA ARG A 356 9.61 -9.20 -7.34
C ARG A 356 9.59 -9.71 -5.90
N ARG A 357 10.11 -10.92 -5.67
CA ARG A 357 10.23 -11.50 -4.34
C ARG A 357 11.27 -10.77 -3.48
N TYR A 358 12.43 -10.44 -4.04
CA TYR A 358 13.45 -9.66 -3.35
C TYR A 358 12.88 -8.33 -2.82
N ILE A 359 12.08 -7.63 -3.64
CA ILE A 359 11.38 -6.41 -3.20
C ILE A 359 10.38 -6.70 -2.07
N SER A 360 9.65 -7.81 -2.14
CA SER A 360 8.72 -8.21 -1.08
C SER A 360 9.44 -8.55 0.24
N ASP A 361 10.56 -9.26 0.17
CA ASP A 361 11.13 -9.90 1.35
C ASP A 361 12.22 -9.01 1.98
N CYS A 362 12.99 -8.27 1.17
CA CYS A 362 14.18 -7.54 1.62
C CYS A 362 13.98 -6.02 1.71
N VAL A 363 12.95 -5.46 1.06
CA VAL A 363 12.70 -4.01 1.09
C VAL A 363 11.77 -3.65 2.25
N PRO A 364 12.14 -2.69 3.10
CA PRO A 364 11.30 -2.21 4.19
C PRO A 364 9.91 -1.79 3.71
N LEU A 365 8.87 -2.12 4.48
CA LEU A 365 7.47 -1.88 4.12
C LEU A 365 7.18 -0.44 3.66
N VAL A 366 7.85 0.55 4.26
CA VAL A 366 7.71 1.98 3.96
C VAL A 366 8.10 2.34 2.52
N ILE A 367 9.20 1.79 2.02
CA ILE A 367 9.68 2.06 0.67
C ILE A 367 9.30 0.94 -0.31
N ARG A 368 8.72 -0.17 0.16
CA ARG A 368 8.32 -1.31 -0.67
C ARG A 368 7.36 -0.92 -1.79
N MET A 369 6.40 -0.03 -1.53
CA MET A 369 5.53 0.49 -2.61
C MET A 369 6.32 1.30 -3.63
N LYS A 370 7.25 2.16 -3.19
CA LYS A 370 8.12 2.93 -4.10
C LYS A 370 9.05 2.03 -4.92
N ALA A 371 9.63 1.00 -4.30
CA ALA A 371 10.48 0.01 -4.96
C ALA A 371 9.68 -0.86 -5.94
N SER A 372 8.46 -1.25 -5.60
CA SER A 372 7.53 -1.97 -6.50
C SER A 372 7.13 -1.10 -7.69
N ALA A 373 6.82 0.17 -7.46
CA ALA A 373 6.58 1.15 -8.51
C ALA A 373 7.84 1.32 -9.38
N GLY A 374 9.02 1.42 -8.77
CA GLY A 374 10.31 1.46 -9.46
C GLY A 374 10.55 0.24 -10.35
N PHE A 375 10.20 -0.97 -9.91
CA PHE A 375 10.27 -2.20 -10.71
C PHE A 375 9.35 -2.15 -11.93
N VAL A 376 8.12 -1.66 -11.76
CA VAL A 376 7.16 -1.51 -12.86
C VAL A 376 7.65 -0.45 -13.85
N SER A 377 8.12 0.69 -13.35
CA SER A 377 8.68 1.78 -14.16
C SER A 377 9.93 1.34 -14.92
N ALA A 378 10.87 0.66 -14.26
CA ALA A 378 12.06 0.08 -14.87
C ALA A 378 11.69 -0.94 -15.96
N SER A 379 10.66 -1.75 -15.72
CA SER A 379 10.16 -2.67 -16.74
C SER A 379 9.61 -1.91 -17.96
N ALA A 380 8.73 -0.93 -17.73
CA ALA A 380 8.12 -0.14 -18.80
C ALA A 380 9.17 0.65 -19.61
N LEU A 381 10.14 1.23 -18.93
CA LEU A 381 11.27 1.90 -19.57
C LEU A 381 12.06 0.90 -20.43
N GLY A 382 12.40 -0.28 -19.92
CA GLY A 382 13.10 -1.29 -20.71
C GLY A 382 12.33 -1.73 -21.97
N MET A 383 11.01 -1.87 -21.87
CA MET A 383 10.14 -2.22 -23.01
C MET A 383 10.16 -1.13 -24.09
N ALA A 384 10.22 0.15 -23.71
CA ALA A 384 10.31 1.26 -24.66
C ALA A 384 11.74 1.43 -25.22
N PHE A 385 12.76 1.30 -24.36
CA PHE A 385 14.17 1.45 -24.75
C PHE A 385 14.65 0.35 -25.70
N GLY A 386 14.10 -0.87 -25.60
CA GLY A 386 14.46 -1.99 -26.48
C GLY A 386 14.34 -1.61 -27.97
N PRO A 387 13.13 -1.35 -28.50
CA PRO A 387 12.96 -1.00 -29.90
C PRO A 387 13.69 0.29 -30.31
N ALA A 388 13.78 1.27 -29.41
CA ALA A 388 14.52 2.51 -29.65
C ALA A 388 16.02 2.26 -29.88
N LEU A 389 16.65 1.42 -29.05
CA LEU A 389 18.04 1.01 -29.23
C LEU A 389 18.23 0.20 -30.51
N ALA A 390 17.31 -0.71 -30.83
CA ALA A 390 17.34 -1.47 -32.08
C ALA A 390 17.35 -0.55 -33.32
N GLY A 391 16.58 0.54 -33.29
CA GLY A 391 16.56 1.55 -34.34
C GLY A 391 17.86 2.34 -34.48
N LEU A 392 18.63 2.51 -33.40
CA LEU A 392 19.95 3.17 -33.42
C LEU A 392 21.07 2.22 -33.88
N LEU A 393 20.92 0.92 -33.60
CA LEU A 393 21.89 -0.13 -33.89
C LEU A 393 21.82 -0.61 -35.36
N GLN A 394 21.90 0.31 -36.32
CA GLN A 394 21.78 0.06 -37.77
C GLN A 394 23.13 -0.13 -38.49
N ILE A 395 24.23 -0.17 -37.74
CA ILE A 395 25.58 -0.16 -38.29
C ILE A 395 25.91 -1.53 -38.92
N LYS A 396 26.57 -1.52 -40.08
CA LYS A 396 27.03 -2.72 -40.78
C LYS A 396 28.55 -2.72 -40.92
N PHE A 397 29.21 -3.69 -40.31
CA PHE A 397 30.64 -3.96 -40.50
C PHE A 397 30.95 -5.43 -40.20
N LYS A 398 32.12 -5.92 -40.63
CA LYS A 398 32.56 -7.29 -40.40
C LYS A 398 33.93 -7.27 -39.73
N ILE A 399 34.08 -8.00 -38.62
CA ILE A 399 35.36 -8.18 -37.94
C ILE A 399 35.69 -9.67 -37.97
N PHE A 400 36.79 -10.02 -38.64
CA PHE A 400 37.14 -11.40 -38.98
C PHE A 400 35.97 -12.11 -39.68
N ASP A 401 35.45 -13.20 -39.09
CA ASP A 401 34.31 -13.97 -39.61
C ASP A 401 32.97 -13.66 -38.92
N ILE A 402 32.93 -12.68 -38.01
CA ILE A 402 31.71 -12.30 -37.29
C ILE A 402 31.06 -11.09 -37.97
N THR A 403 29.80 -11.25 -38.36
CA THR A 403 29.03 -10.18 -39.01
C THR A 403 28.30 -9.33 -37.98
N PHE A 404 28.56 -8.02 -37.99
CA PHE A 404 27.84 -7.03 -37.20
C PHE A 404 26.90 -6.27 -38.12
N ASN A 405 25.61 -6.56 -38.04
CA ASN A 405 24.57 -5.90 -38.81
C ASN A 405 23.38 -5.55 -37.90
N GLN A 406 22.34 -4.95 -38.47
CA GLN A 406 21.14 -4.55 -37.73
C GLN A 406 20.45 -5.72 -36.98
N THR A 407 20.59 -6.98 -37.42
CA THR A 407 19.95 -8.14 -36.80
C THR A 407 20.82 -8.80 -35.71
N THR A 408 22.15 -8.79 -35.86
CA THR A 408 23.11 -9.39 -34.92
C THR A 408 23.61 -8.42 -33.85
N LEU A 409 23.71 -7.13 -34.17
CA LEU A 409 24.24 -6.08 -33.28
C LEU A 409 23.44 -5.96 -31.98
N PRO A 410 22.09 -6.08 -31.96
CA PRO A 410 21.32 -6.18 -30.72
C PRO A 410 21.79 -7.32 -29.80
N GLY A 411 22.09 -8.49 -30.36
CA GLY A 411 22.58 -9.64 -29.60
C GLY A 411 23.95 -9.38 -28.97
N TRP A 412 24.90 -8.86 -29.75
CA TRP A 412 26.23 -8.51 -29.25
C TRP A 412 26.19 -7.41 -28.19
N PHE A 413 25.38 -6.38 -28.40
CA PHE A 413 25.20 -5.29 -27.44
C PHE A 413 24.63 -5.81 -26.11
N MET A 414 23.58 -6.63 -26.17
CA MET A 414 22.98 -7.21 -24.98
C MET A 414 23.89 -8.21 -24.28
N ALA A 415 24.68 -9.00 -25.02
CA ALA A 415 25.70 -9.87 -24.44
C ALA A 415 26.72 -9.06 -23.61
N LEU A 416 27.25 -7.97 -24.16
CA LEU A 416 28.15 -7.08 -23.43
C LEU A 416 27.48 -6.46 -22.20
N ALA A 417 26.23 -6.00 -22.32
CA ALA A 417 25.50 -5.42 -21.21
C ALA A 417 25.25 -6.43 -20.07
N TRP A 418 24.94 -7.69 -20.40
CA TRP A 418 24.79 -8.76 -19.42
C TRP A 418 26.11 -9.15 -18.76
N LEU A 419 27.22 -9.10 -19.49
CA LEU A 419 28.56 -9.30 -18.92
C LEU A 419 28.91 -8.20 -17.91
N ILE A 420 28.68 -6.94 -18.26
CA ILE A 420 28.89 -5.80 -17.36
C ILE A 420 28.01 -5.93 -16.12
N TYR A 421 26.73 -6.27 -16.31
CA TYR A 421 25.81 -6.52 -15.20
C TYR A 421 26.28 -7.67 -14.30
N LEU A 422 26.75 -8.77 -14.88
CA LEU A 422 27.26 -9.92 -14.12
C LEU A 422 28.47 -9.54 -13.26
N LEU A 423 29.41 -8.76 -13.81
CA LEU A 423 30.55 -8.25 -13.05
C LEU A 423 30.08 -7.32 -11.92
N TRP A 424 29.16 -6.41 -12.22
CA TRP A 424 28.62 -5.49 -11.20
C TRP A 424 27.88 -6.23 -10.08
N LEU A 425 27.08 -7.25 -10.43
CA LEU A 425 26.41 -8.13 -9.48
C LEU A 425 27.43 -8.84 -8.58
N TRP A 426 28.50 -9.39 -9.17
CA TRP A 426 29.52 -10.15 -8.43
C TRP A 426 30.25 -9.32 -7.37
N PHE A 427 30.58 -8.06 -7.67
CA PHE A 427 31.34 -7.21 -6.75
C PHE A 427 30.48 -6.49 -5.71
N THR A 428 29.20 -6.28 -5.98
CA THR A 428 28.40 -5.30 -5.21
C THR A 428 27.14 -5.90 -4.59
N PHE A 429 26.70 -7.09 -5.01
CA PHE A 429 25.53 -7.71 -4.42
C PHE A 429 25.85 -8.32 -3.07
N GLU A 430 25.16 -7.83 -2.04
CA GLU A 430 25.23 -8.37 -0.68
C GLU A 430 23.95 -9.16 -0.40
N GLU A 431 24.11 -10.43 -0.01
CA GLU A 431 22.98 -11.32 0.26
C GLU A 431 22.41 -11.02 1.66
N PRO A 432 21.10 -10.71 1.77
CA PRO A 432 20.52 -10.38 3.07
C PRO A 432 20.57 -11.60 4.00
N CYS A 433 21.30 -11.47 5.11
CA CYS A 433 21.28 -12.42 6.23
C CYS A 433 19.88 -12.41 6.83
N ASP A 434 19.11 -13.50 6.70
CA ASP A 434 18.04 -13.93 7.63
C ASP A 434 17.09 -15.04 7.10
N ILE A 435 17.42 -15.75 6.02
CA ILE A 435 16.53 -16.83 5.54
C ILE A 435 16.79 -18.19 6.24
N ILE A 436 17.87 -18.35 7.00
CA ILE A 436 18.33 -19.69 7.44
C ILE A 436 17.83 -20.13 8.84
N GLU A 437 17.39 -19.26 9.76
CA GLU A 437 17.17 -19.67 11.17
C GLU A 437 15.73 -19.92 11.65
N VAL A 438 14.68 -19.73 10.85
CA VAL A 438 13.29 -19.86 11.38
C VAL A 438 12.76 -21.31 11.38
N ASN A 439 13.51 -22.31 10.91
CA ASN A 439 13.03 -23.70 10.80
C ASN A 439 13.63 -24.71 11.79
N HIS A 440 13.89 -24.30 13.04
CA HIS A 440 13.93 -25.25 14.15
C HIS A 440 13.36 -24.63 15.44
N PRO A 441 12.13 -24.99 15.86
CA PRO A 441 11.75 -24.81 17.25
C PRO A 441 12.55 -25.84 18.07
N SER A 442 13.59 -25.37 18.74
CA SER A 442 14.29 -26.14 19.76
C SER A 442 13.28 -26.55 20.83
N LYS A 443 13.11 -27.88 20.96
CA LYS A 443 12.46 -28.55 22.08
C LYS A 443 13.05 -28.04 23.39
N TYR A 444 12.37 -27.13 24.07
CA TYR A 444 12.58 -26.96 25.49
C TYR A 444 11.90 -28.14 26.20
N LEU A 445 12.74 -29.05 26.68
CA LEU A 445 12.41 -30.06 27.68
C LEU A 445 11.78 -29.36 28.89
N TYR A 446 10.49 -29.62 29.15
CA TYR A 446 9.99 -29.60 30.51
C TYR A 446 10.22 -30.99 31.10
N ARG A 447 11.27 -31.10 31.90
CA ARG A 447 11.49 -32.21 32.84
C ARG A 447 11.19 -31.63 34.22
N TRP A 448 10.04 -31.97 34.77
CA TRP A 448 9.74 -31.78 36.19
C TRP A 448 9.84 -33.17 36.84
N GLU A 449 10.85 -33.31 37.70
CA GLU A 449 10.78 -34.20 38.87
C GLU A 449 9.93 -33.52 39.95
#